data_AF-A0A7D5E3I5-F1
#
_entry.id   AF-A0A7D5E3I5-F1
#
_cell.length_a   1.000
_cell.length_b   1.000
_cell.length_c   1.000
_cell.angle_alpha   90.00
_cell.angle_beta   90.00
_cell.angle_gamma   90.00
#
_symmetry.space_group_name_H-M   'P 1'
#
loop_
_entity.id
_entity.type
_entity.pdbx_description
1 polymer ?
#
loop_
_entity_poly.entity_id
_entity_poly.type
_entity_poly.pdbx_seq_one_letter_code
_entity_poly.pdbx_strand_id
1 'polypeptide(L)'
;MSETGISRDELDISFHDVGGSRWTFEDDPVREWTLSYCQGRVLNACAGQTKLGYLGEVVRNDLNEDATAETHLDVHDLPDEFGADAFDTIIFDPPWSGFQADDKYQGGDVNWTRALKEGFDTMLRPRGRVIQLGYSAANMPRDLGYRRDAVGVFAPYGRRKAFLGVVCEKRPQLSEFGASDFVAGGTRDE
;
A
#
# COMPACT_ATOMS: atom_id res chain seq x y z
N MET A 1 -27.24 4.08 22.76
CA MET A 1 -25.84 4.24 22.34
C MET A 1 -25.44 2.94 21.67
N SER A 2 -25.56 2.86 20.34
CA SER A 2 -25.23 1.66 19.58
C SER A 2 -23.79 1.79 19.08
N GLU A 3 -22.89 1.00 19.65
CA GLU A 3 -21.61 0.68 19.03
C GLU A 3 -21.89 -0.10 17.74
N THR A 4 -21.82 0.59 16.60
CA THR A 4 -21.63 -0.09 15.31
C THR A 4 -20.17 -0.53 15.25
N GLY A 5 -19.88 -1.67 15.86
CA GLY A 5 -18.65 -2.41 15.60
C GLY A 5 -18.70 -2.89 14.15
N ILE A 6 -18.11 -2.10 13.24
CA ILE A 6 -17.83 -2.57 11.89
C ILE A 6 -16.93 -3.79 12.05
N SER A 7 -17.41 -4.95 11.60
CA SER A 7 -16.63 -6.17 11.54
C SER A 7 -15.34 -5.87 10.78
N ARG A 8 -14.18 -6.13 11.38
CA ARG A 8 -12.86 -5.97 10.74
C ARG A 8 -12.63 -6.91 9.54
N ASP A 9 -13.64 -7.67 9.15
CA ASP A 9 -13.65 -8.58 8.00
C ASP A 9 -14.44 -8.06 6.80
N GLU A 10 -15.09 -6.91 6.90
CA GLU A 10 -15.78 -6.29 5.77
C GLU A 10 -14.81 -5.42 4.96
N LEU A 11 -14.84 -5.59 3.63
CA LEU A 11 -14.08 -4.76 2.71
C LEU A 11 -14.66 -3.34 2.71
N ASP A 12 -13.86 -2.35 3.07
CA ASP A 12 -14.27 -0.94 3.02
C ASP A 12 -14.24 -0.43 1.57
N ILE A 13 -15.38 0.03 1.06
CA ILE A 13 -15.48 0.58 -0.30
C ILE A 13 -16.04 2.00 -0.19
N SER A 14 -15.32 2.96 -0.77
CA SER A 14 -15.70 4.37 -0.78
C SER A 14 -15.58 4.99 -2.16
N PHE A 15 -16.35 6.04 -2.41
CA PHE A 15 -16.34 6.79 -3.66
C PHE A 15 -16.16 8.28 -3.36
N HIS A 16 -15.28 8.94 -4.09
CA HIS A 16 -14.85 10.31 -3.85
C HIS A 16 -14.80 11.08 -5.16
N ASP A 17 -15.45 12.24 -5.21
CA ASP A 17 -15.24 13.21 -6.28
C ASP A 17 -13.96 14.01 -6.00
N VAL A 18 -13.10 14.18 -7.02
CA VAL A 18 -11.80 14.85 -6.86
C VAL A 18 -11.55 15.92 -7.92
N GLY A 19 -10.66 16.88 -7.64
CA GLY A 19 -10.29 17.93 -8.59
C GLY A 19 -9.48 17.40 -9.77
N GLY A 20 -8.72 16.33 -9.57
CA GLY A 20 -7.77 15.82 -10.57
C GLY A 20 -6.55 16.74 -10.63
N SER A 21 -5.98 17.02 -9.47
CA SER A 21 -4.80 17.86 -9.34
C SER A 21 -3.59 17.23 -10.05
N ARG A 22 -2.55 18.03 -10.31
CA ARG A 22 -1.36 17.52 -10.99
C ARG A 22 -0.65 16.48 -10.13
N TRP A 23 -0.62 16.73 -8.82
CA TRP A 23 -0.05 15.82 -7.85
C TRP A 23 -1.16 15.16 -7.04
N THR A 24 -1.10 13.84 -6.92
CA THR A 24 -2.16 13.01 -6.35
C THR A 24 -2.62 13.49 -4.98
N PHE A 25 -1.68 13.89 -4.12
CA PHE A 25 -1.97 14.32 -2.75
C PHE A 25 -2.30 15.81 -2.61
N GLU A 26 -2.38 16.58 -3.71
CA GLU A 26 -3.01 17.91 -3.69
C GLU A 26 -4.54 17.81 -3.59
N ASP A 27 -5.13 16.72 -4.08
CA ASP A 27 -6.54 16.44 -3.88
C ASP A 27 -6.79 15.96 -2.44
N ASP A 28 -7.40 16.82 -1.62
CA ASP A 28 -7.69 16.56 -0.20
C ASP A 28 -8.39 15.21 0.03
N PRO A 29 -9.43 14.80 -0.74
CA PRO A 29 -10.07 13.51 -0.53
C PRO A 29 -9.11 12.33 -0.71
N VAL A 30 -8.18 12.41 -1.68
CA VAL A 30 -7.20 11.34 -1.94
C VAL A 30 -6.18 11.28 -0.80
N ARG A 31 -5.71 12.45 -0.36
CA ARG A 31 -4.74 12.57 0.73
C ARG A 31 -5.34 12.07 2.05
N GLU A 32 -6.52 12.54 2.41
CA GLU A 32 -7.21 12.15 3.65
C GLU A 32 -7.55 10.66 3.66
N TRP A 33 -8.05 10.12 2.53
CA TRP A 33 -8.30 8.69 2.40
C TRP A 33 -7.02 7.88 2.57
N THR A 34 -5.91 8.30 1.94
CA THR A 34 -4.61 7.60 2.07
C THR A 34 -4.10 7.65 3.52
N LEU A 35 -4.18 8.81 4.17
CA LEU A 35 -3.72 9.01 5.54
C LEU A 35 -4.52 8.19 6.56
N SER A 36 -5.82 7.97 6.34
CA SER A 36 -6.66 7.22 7.27
C SER A 36 -6.25 5.73 7.42
N TYR A 37 -5.56 5.18 6.42
CA TYR A 37 -5.00 3.82 6.48
C TYR A 37 -3.51 3.77 6.84
N CYS A 38 -2.83 4.93 6.91
CA CYS A 38 -1.43 4.99 7.32
C CYS A 38 -1.25 4.70 8.81
N GLN A 39 -0.24 3.91 9.12
CA GLN A 39 0.15 3.55 10.48
C GLN A 39 1.67 3.49 10.61
N GLY A 40 2.17 3.77 11.82
CA GLY A 40 3.58 3.60 12.18
C GLY A 40 4.55 4.37 11.28
N ARG A 41 5.65 3.73 10.89
CA ARG A 41 6.64 4.28 9.97
C ARG A 41 6.19 4.06 8.53
N VAL A 42 6.11 5.14 7.76
CA VAL A 42 5.57 5.15 6.39
C VAL A 42 6.69 5.31 5.37
N LEU A 43 6.72 4.46 4.34
CA LEU A 43 7.45 4.70 3.11
C LEU A 43 6.50 5.28 2.06
N ASN A 44 6.80 6.46 1.54
CA ASN A 44 6.19 6.98 0.32
C ASN A 44 7.14 6.70 -0.85
N ALA A 45 6.90 5.60 -1.57
CA ALA A 45 7.86 5.04 -2.53
C ALA A 45 8.02 5.85 -3.82
N CYS A 46 7.03 6.70 -4.15
CA CYS A 46 7.00 7.58 -5.31
C CYS A 46 6.46 8.96 -4.87
N ALA A 47 7.28 9.70 -4.13
CA ALA A 47 6.77 10.76 -3.26
C ALA A 47 6.32 12.04 -3.96
N GLY A 48 6.76 12.27 -5.20
CA GLY A 48 6.50 13.46 -5.96
C GLY A 48 6.88 14.74 -5.21
N GLN A 49 6.20 15.83 -5.57
CA GLN A 49 6.46 17.15 -4.96
C GLN A 49 5.63 17.40 -3.68
N THR A 50 4.49 16.73 -3.54
CA THR A 50 3.54 17.01 -2.44
C THR A 50 3.89 16.23 -1.18
N LYS A 51 3.91 16.93 -0.04
CA LYS A 51 4.02 16.29 1.28
C LYS A 51 2.67 15.77 1.75
N LEU A 52 2.65 14.55 2.27
CA LEU A 52 1.43 13.87 2.73
C LEU A 52 0.79 14.53 3.96
N GLY A 53 1.57 15.23 4.79
CA GLY A 53 1.05 15.79 6.05
C GLY A 53 0.78 14.74 7.14
N TYR A 54 1.33 13.53 7.01
CA TYR A 54 1.27 12.51 8.06
C TYR A 54 2.07 12.97 9.29
N LEU A 55 1.51 12.73 10.49
CA LEU A 55 2.12 13.17 11.75
C LEU A 55 3.24 12.24 12.25
N GLY A 56 3.29 11.00 11.75
CA GLY A 56 4.37 10.06 12.06
C GLY A 56 5.57 10.19 11.13
N GLU A 57 6.53 9.27 11.26
CA GLU A 57 7.70 9.24 10.40
C GLU A 57 7.31 8.85 8.96
N VAL A 58 7.70 9.68 7.99
CA VAL A 58 7.57 9.40 6.56
C VAL A 58 8.94 9.45 5.93
N VAL A 59 9.38 8.33 5.37
CA VAL A 59 10.51 8.26 4.45
C VAL A 59 9.97 8.42 3.04
N ARG A 60 10.48 9.38 2.28
CA ARG A 60 10.09 9.71 0.91
C ARG A 60 11.19 9.25 -0.02
N ASN A 61 10.81 8.44 -1.00
CA ASN A 61 11.64 8.06 -2.13
C ASN A 61 11.05 8.65 -3.41
N ASP A 62 11.87 9.14 -4.32
CA ASP A 62 11.44 9.47 -5.67
C ASP A 62 12.61 9.34 -6.65
N LEU A 63 12.39 8.64 -7.77
CA LEU A 63 13.42 8.45 -8.80
C LEU A 63 13.94 9.78 -9.38
N ASN A 64 13.15 10.85 -9.31
CA ASN A 64 13.58 12.18 -9.70
C ASN A 64 14.44 12.84 -8.60
N GLU A 65 15.72 13.09 -8.89
CA GLU A 65 16.66 13.78 -7.99
C GLU A 65 16.24 15.21 -7.63
N ASP A 66 15.37 15.85 -8.44
CA ASP A 66 14.83 17.18 -8.15
C ASP A 66 13.63 17.14 -7.18
N ALA A 67 13.12 15.96 -6.83
CA ALA A 67 12.05 15.83 -5.85
C ALA A 67 12.57 16.10 -4.44
N THR A 68 11.72 16.67 -3.58
CA THR A 68 12.05 16.76 -2.15
C THR A 68 11.81 15.39 -1.50
N ALA A 69 12.82 14.52 -1.56
CA ALA A 69 12.83 13.16 -1.04
C ALA A 69 14.13 12.86 -0.27
N GLU A 70 14.10 11.89 0.64
CA GLU A 70 15.30 11.47 1.38
C GLU A 70 16.17 10.51 0.55
N THR A 71 15.58 9.74 -0.37
CA THR A 71 16.27 8.83 -1.28
C THR A 71 15.79 9.00 -2.72
N HIS A 72 16.67 8.67 -3.67
CA HIS A 72 16.40 8.74 -5.11
C HIS A 72 16.70 7.42 -5.82
N LEU A 73 16.00 6.37 -5.39
CA LEU A 73 16.24 5.01 -5.83
C LEU A 73 15.10 4.51 -6.73
N ASP A 74 15.43 3.55 -7.60
CA ASP A 74 14.41 2.71 -8.23
C ASP A 74 13.67 1.96 -7.12
N VAL A 75 12.35 1.81 -7.28
CA VAL A 75 11.50 1.10 -6.31
C VAL A 75 11.91 -0.36 -6.12
N HIS A 76 12.59 -0.96 -7.11
CA HIS A 76 13.15 -2.31 -7.03
C HIS A 76 14.39 -2.40 -6.13
N ASP A 77 15.10 -1.28 -5.90
CA ASP A 77 16.33 -1.24 -5.10
C ASP A 77 16.04 -0.89 -3.62
N LEU A 78 14.82 -0.44 -3.30
CA LEU A 78 14.42 -0.08 -1.93
C LEU A 78 14.60 -1.21 -0.90
N PRO A 79 14.36 -2.51 -1.21
CA PRO A 79 14.60 -3.60 -0.27
C PRO A 79 16.06 -3.70 0.18
N ASP A 80 17.01 -3.42 -0.71
CA ASP A 80 18.45 -3.47 -0.40
C ASP A 80 18.88 -2.29 0.48
N GLU A 81 18.26 -1.12 0.29
CA GLU A 81 18.51 0.08 1.10
C GLU A 81 17.92 -0.05 2.52
N PHE A 82 16.65 -0.43 2.63
CA PHE A 82 15.93 -0.37 3.90
C PHE A 82 15.93 -1.68 4.69
N GLY A 83 16.11 -2.82 4.03
CA GLY A 83 16.07 -4.14 4.64
C GLY A 83 14.69 -4.57 5.11
N ALA A 84 14.65 -5.70 5.82
CA ALA A 84 13.42 -6.33 6.28
C ALA A 84 12.74 -5.58 7.44
N ASP A 85 11.41 -5.68 7.54
CA ASP A 85 10.61 -5.18 8.66
C ASP A 85 10.83 -3.67 8.99
N ALA A 86 11.18 -2.89 7.97
CA ALA A 86 11.53 -1.48 8.08
C ALA A 86 10.32 -0.54 8.20
N PHE A 87 9.16 -0.93 7.65
CA PHE A 87 7.98 -0.07 7.53
C PHE A 87 6.69 -0.74 8.01
N ASP A 88 5.79 0.08 8.55
CA ASP A 88 4.43 -0.32 8.93
C ASP A 88 3.42 -0.03 7.80
N THR A 89 3.74 0.95 6.94
CA THR A 89 2.95 1.29 5.75
C THR A 89 3.87 1.62 4.57
N ILE A 90 3.57 1.08 3.40
CA ILE A 90 4.15 1.50 2.12
C ILE A 90 3.04 2.12 1.28
N ILE A 91 3.24 3.36 0.83
CA ILE A 91 2.42 4.04 -0.17
C ILE A 91 3.13 3.92 -1.52
N PHE A 92 2.41 3.40 -2.50
CA PHE A 92 2.90 3.20 -3.86
C PHE A 92 1.97 3.90 -4.86
N ASP A 93 2.42 5.06 -5.31
CA ASP A 93 1.73 5.91 -6.30
C ASP A 93 2.67 6.18 -7.50
N PRO A 94 2.95 5.16 -8.32
CA PRO A 94 3.85 5.32 -9.46
C PRO A 94 3.21 6.19 -10.56
N PRO A 95 3.99 6.85 -11.43
CA PRO A 95 3.44 7.60 -12.56
C PRO A 95 2.54 6.74 -13.47
N TRP A 96 1.36 7.26 -13.83
CA TRP A 96 0.24 6.48 -14.39
C TRP A 96 0.20 6.32 -15.92
N SER A 97 1.33 6.37 -16.64
CA SER A 97 1.32 6.08 -18.08
C SER A 97 2.58 5.38 -18.58
N GLY A 98 2.38 4.32 -19.38
CA GLY A 98 3.45 3.57 -20.05
C GLY A 98 4.39 4.43 -20.92
N PHE A 99 3.99 5.65 -21.30
CA PHE A 99 4.87 6.59 -22.01
C PHE A 99 6.11 7.03 -21.21
N GLN A 100 6.08 6.95 -19.88
CA GLN A 100 7.26 7.19 -19.03
C GLN A 100 8.01 5.89 -18.65
N ALA A 101 7.39 4.73 -18.84
CA ALA A 101 8.01 3.42 -18.64
C ALA A 101 8.73 2.91 -19.91
N ASP A 102 8.25 3.30 -21.10
CA ASP A 102 8.76 2.87 -22.40
C ASP A 102 10.23 3.25 -22.64
N ASP A 103 10.67 4.43 -22.18
CA ASP A 103 12.02 4.93 -22.44
C ASP A 103 13.10 4.28 -21.55
N LYS A 104 12.70 3.69 -20.41
CA LYS A 104 13.62 3.03 -19.46
C LYS A 104 13.49 1.50 -19.39
N TYR A 105 12.33 0.92 -19.66
CA TYR A 105 12.04 -0.50 -19.32
C TYR A 105 11.43 -1.34 -20.46
N GLN A 106 11.68 -0.99 -21.73
CA GLN A 106 11.35 -1.82 -22.91
C GLN A 106 9.87 -2.28 -22.94
N GLY A 107 8.93 -1.39 -22.62
CA GLY A 107 7.49 -1.63 -22.83
C GLY A 107 6.81 -2.57 -21.84
N GLY A 108 7.44 -2.92 -20.73
CA GLY A 108 6.82 -3.68 -19.63
C GLY A 108 6.20 -2.77 -18.57
N ASP A 109 5.03 -3.15 -18.05
CA ASP A 109 4.38 -2.57 -16.86
C ASP A 109 5.16 -2.94 -15.58
N VAL A 110 6.43 -2.53 -15.51
CA VAL A 110 7.42 -2.97 -14.49
C VAL A 110 7.02 -2.59 -13.05
N ASN A 111 6.19 -1.55 -12.91
CA ASN A 111 5.64 -1.07 -11.65
C ASN A 111 4.57 -2.01 -11.04
N TRP A 112 4.19 -3.08 -11.74
CA TRP A 112 3.16 -4.02 -11.28
C TRP A 112 3.65 -5.47 -11.19
N THR A 113 4.97 -5.69 -11.25
CA THR A 113 5.54 -7.04 -11.24
C THR A 113 5.42 -7.71 -9.87
N ARG A 114 5.39 -9.05 -9.87
CA ARG A 114 5.45 -9.85 -8.65
C ARG A 114 6.72 -9.56 -7.84
N ALA A 115 7.87 -9.41 -8.50
CA ALA A 115 9.15 -9.11 -7.86
C ALA A 115 9.10 -7.82 -7.02
N LEU A 116 8.49 -6.76 -7.55
CA LEU A 116 8.28 -5.52 -6.79
C LEU A 116 7.43 -5.75 -5.54
N LYS A 117 6.35 -6.55 -5.66
CA LYS A 117 5.49 -6.88 -4.53
C LYS A 117 6.21 -7.73 -3.48
N GLU A 118 7.06 -8.67 -3.88
CA GLU A 118 7.90 -9.45 -2.97
C GLU A 118 8.95 -8.56 -2.25
N GLY A 119 9.48 -7.54 -2.94
CA GLY A 119 10.31 -6.50 -2.33
C GLY A 119 9.56 -5.72 -1.25
N PHE A 120 8.34 -5.26 -1.53
CA PHE A 120 7.48 -4.60 -0.53
C PHE A 120 7.15 -5.52 0.63
N ASP A 121 6.89 -6.80 0.38
CA ASP A 121 6.59 -7.78 1.43
C ASP A 121 7.76 -7.97 2.40
N THR A 122 8.98 -7.93 1.89
CA THR A 122 10.21 -8.05 2.71
C THR A 122 10.36 -6.86 3.65
N MET A 123 10.13 -5.64 3.15
CA MET A 123 10.28 -4.42 3.95
C MET A 123 9.16 -4.18 4.96
N LEU A 124 8.02 -4.86 4.82
CA LEU A 124 6.86 -4.68 5.70
C LEU A 124 6.93 -5.53 6.95
N ARG A 125 6.75 -4.87 8.10
CA ARG A 125 6.52 -5.51 9.39
C ARG A 125 5.30 -6.43 9.36
N PRO A 126 5.19 -7.40 10.29
CA PRO A 126 3.95 -8.11 10.53
C PRO A 126 2.79 -7.12 10.71
N ARG A 127 1.66 -7.38 10.05
CA ARG A 127 0.49 -6.48 10.01
C ARG A 127 0.71 -5.16 9.28
N GLY A 128 1.80 -5.06 8.52
CA GLY A 128 2.10 -3.93 7.66
C GLY A 128 1.11 -3.79 6.50
N ARG A 129 1.01 -2.58 5.94
CA ARG A 129 0.06 -2.23 4.88
C ARG A 129 0.76 -1.76 3.62
N VAL A 130 0.22 -2.15 2.46
CA VAL A 130 0.52 -1.49 1.19
C VAL A 130 -0.72 -0.73 0.73
N ILE A 131 -0.57 0.58 0.51
CA ILE A 131 -1.57 1.45 -0.10
C ILE A 131 -1.11 1.74 -1.52
N GLN A 132 -1.89 1.31 -2.52
CA GLN A 132 -1.56 1.49 -3.92
C GLN A 132 -2.55 2.44 -4.59
N LEU A 133 -2.05 3.42 -5.34
CA LEU A 133 -2.85 4.29 -6.20
C LEU A 133 -2.61 3.94 -7.68
N GLY A 134 -3.68 3.83 -8.46
CA GLY A 134 -3.59 3.52 -9.89
C GLY A 134 -4.91 2.99 -10.48
N TYR A 135 -4.85 2.30 -11.61
CA TYR A 135 -6.06 1.82 -12.32
C TYR A 135 -6.45 0.37 -12.02
N SER A 136 -5.72 -0.30 -11.13
CA SER A 136 -5.93 -1.71 -10.83
C SER A 136 -6.28 -1.91 -9.36
N ALA A 137 -7.32 -2.71 -9.12
CA ALA A 137 -7.62 -3.23 -7.80
C ALA A 137 -6.61 -4.31 -7.35
N ALA A 138 -5.77 -4.83 -8.26
CA ALA A 138 -4.72 -5.78 -7.92
C ALA A 138 -3.54 -5.03 -7.29
N ASN A 139 -3.44 -5.13 -5.96
CA ASN A 139 -2.34 -4.59 -5.16
C ASN A 139 -1.39 -5.73 -4.74
N MET A 140 -1.48 -6.23 -3.51
CA MET A 140 -0.62 -7.33 -3.03
C MET A 140 -1.18 -8.73 -3.37
N PRO A 141 -0.32 -9.71 -3.70
CA PRO A 141 -0.72 -11.11 -3.94
C PRO A 141 -1.30 -11.78 -2.68
N ARG A 142 -2.37 -12.56 -2.85
CA ARG A 142 -3.03 -13.28 -1.74
C ARG A 142 -2.20 -14.44 -1.20
N ASP A 143 -1.41 -15.08 -2.05
CA ASP A 143 -0.51 -16.17 -1.69
C ASP A 143 0.67 -15.70 -0.81
N LEU A 144 0.95 -14.39 -0.78
CA LEU A 144 1.86 -13.77 0.20
C LEU A 144 1.18 -13.44 1.55
N GLY A 145 -0.05 -13.90 1.79
CA GLY A 145 -0.77 -13.68 3.05
C GLY A 145 -1.48 -12.33 3.17
N TYR A 146 -1.66 -11.60 2.07
CA TYR A 146 -2.33 -10.31 2.08
C TYR A 146 -3.85 -10.43 1.93
N ARG A 147 -4.54 -9.60 2.71
CA ARG A 147 -5.97 -9.35 2.55
C ARG A 147 -6.18 -7.91 2.10
N ARG A 148 -7.13 -7.71 1.20
CA ARG A 148 -7.58 -6.38 0.81
C ARG A 148 -8.57 -5.85 1.85
N ASP A 149 -8.24 -4.71 2.43
CA ASP A 149 -9.00 -4.11 3.52
C ASP A 149 -9.82 -2.90 3.03
N ALA A 150 -9.37 -2.19 1.98
CA ALA A 150 -10.14 -1.09 1.41
C ALA A 150 -9.94 -0.87 -0.10
N VAL A 151 -10.96 -0.30 -0.75
CA VAL A 151 -10.92 0.26 -2.11
C VAL A 151 -11.60 1.63 -2.11
N GLY A 152 -10.83 2.69 -2.40
CA GLY A 152 -11.35 4.02 -2.71
C GLY A 152 -11.43 4.21 -4.22
N VAL A 153 -12.57 4.67 -4.73
CA VAL A 153 -12.73 5.11 -6.12
C VAL A 153 -12.66 6.63 -6.14
N PHE A 154 -11.71 7.18 -6.89
CA PHE A 154 -11.53 8.62 -7.04
C PHE A 154 -11.94 9.02 -8.45
N ALA A 155 -13.02 9.79 -8.57
CA ALA A 155 -13.58 10.23 -9.84
C ALA A 155 -13.28 11.72 -10.05
N PRO A 156 -12.31 12.08 -10.91
CA PRO A 156 -12.05 13.48 -11.19
C PRO A 156 -13.23 14.12 -11.92
N TYR A 157 -13.51 15.38 -11.62
CA TYR A 157 -14.46 16.15 -12.42
C TYR A 157 -14.05 16.20 -13.91
N GLY A 158 -15.03 16.14 -14.80
CA GLY A 158 -14.80 16.23 -16.25
C GLY A 158 -14.56 14.87 -16.91
N ARG A 159 -13.64 14.83 -17.91
CA ARG A 159 -13.44 13.65 -18.78
C ARG A 159 -12.21 12.79 -18.41
N ARG A 160 -11.62 13.01 -17.25
CA ARG A 160 -10.46 12.20 -16.81
C ARG A 160 -10.93 10.85 -16.29
N LYS A 161 -10.09 9.83 -16.41
CA LYS A 161 -10.40 8.49 -15.92
C LYS A 161 -10.42 8.51 -14.39
N ALA A 162 -11.39 7.81 -13.80
CA ALA A 162 -11.34 7.48 -12.39
C ALA A 162 -10.14 6.58 -12.12
N PHE A 163 -9.57 6.71 -10.93
CA PHE A 163 -8.51 5.84 -10.44
C PHE A 163 -8.90 5.28 -9.07
N LEU A 164 -8.11 4.32 -8.61
CA LEU A 164 -8.37 3.54 -7.41
C LEU A 164 -7.26 3.78 -6.39
N GLY A 165 -7.65 3.83 -5.13
CA GLY A 165 -6.78 3.53 -4.00
C GLY A 165 -7.12 2.16 -3.44
N VAL A 166 -6.10 1.34 -3.17
CA VAL A 166 -6.29 -0.04 -2.71
C VAL A 166 -5.39 -0.30 -1.50
N VAL A 167 -5.97 -0.69 -0.38
CA VAL A 167 -5.23 -1.06 0.83
C VAL A 167 -5.20 -2.58 0.97
N CYS A 168 -4.00 -3.15 1.08
CA CYS A 168 -3.79 -4.53 1.49
C CYS A 168 -3.01 -4.59 2.81
N GLU A 169 -3.45 -5.40 3.76
CA GLU A 169 -2.76 -5.65 5.04
C GLU A 169 -2.19 -7.08 5.06
N LYS A 170 -0.93 -7.22 5.48
CA LYS A 170 -0.28 -8.52 5.70
C LYS A 170 -0.92 -9.18 6.91
N ARG A 171 -1.64 -10.28 6.73
CA ARG A 171 -2.25 -11.01 7.84
C ARG A 171 -1.31 -12.14 8.28
N PRO A 172 -1.16 -12.40 9.59
CA PRO A 172 -0.45 -13.58 10.06
C PRO A 172 -1.04 -14.82 9.39
N GLN A 173 -0.18 -15.65 8.81
CA GLN A 173 -0.62 -16.92 8.24
C GLN A 173 -0.97 -17.85 9.40
N LEU A 174 -2.14 -18.50 9.34
CA LEU A 174 -2.62 -19.40 10.41
C LEU A 174 -1.61 -20.50 10.78
N SER A 175 -0.65 -20.82 9.91
CA SER A 175 0.47 -21.74 10.17
C SER A 175 1.48 -21.25 11.21
N GLU A 176 1.48 -19.96 11.58
CA GLU A 176 2.34 -19.41 12.63
C GLU A 176 1.74 -19.58 14.04
N PHE A 177 0.45 -19.91 14.14
CA PHE A 177 -0.13 -20.46 15.36
C PHE A 177 0.21 -21.95 15.40
N GLY A 178 1.37 -22.26 16.00
CA GLY A 178 1.92 -23.60 16.04
C GLY A 178 0.89 -24.66 16.45
N ALA A 179 1.03 -25.84 15.84
CA ALA A 179 0.31 -27.07 16.17
C ALA A 179 0.55 -27.59 17.61
N SER A 180 1.03 -26.75 18.53
CA SER A 180 1.27 -27.05 19.94
C SER A 180 0.11 -26.67 20.88
N ASP A 181 -0.88 -25.91 20.42
CA ASP A 181 -1.97 -25.43 21.29
C ASP A 181 -3.20 -26.37 21.34
N PHE A 182 -3.18 -27.48 20.60
CA PHE A 182 -4.10 -28.59 20.85
C PHE A 182 -3.52 -29.51 21.94
N VAL A 183 -3.63 -29.08 23.19
CA VAL A 183 -3.58 -30.03 24.32
C VAL A 183 -4.81 -30.91 24.21
N ALA A 184 -4.61 -32.16 23.80
CA ALA A 184 -5.60 -33.21 23.86
C ALA A 184 -6.06 -33.39 25.32
N GLY A 185 -7.19 -32.75 25.64
CA GLY A 185 -7.84 -32.90 26.93
C GLY A 185 -8.43 -34.30 27.09
N GLY A 186 -7.70 -35.14 27.80
CA GLY A 186 -8.26 -36.14 28.71
C GLY A 186 -8.63 -37.50 28.11
N THR A 187 -7.71 -38.45 28.25
CA THR A 187 -8.07 -39.84 28.53
C THR A 187 -8.90 -39.89 29.81
N ARG A 188 -10.08 -40.51 29.75
CA ARG A 188 -10.77 -41.03 30.93
C ARG A 188 -10.63 -42.56 30.88
N ASP A 189 -9.71 -43.07 31.69
CA ASP A 189 -9.81 -44.42 32.23
C ASP A 189 -10.67 -44.33 33.50
N GLU A 190 -11.80 -45.03 33.49
CA GLU A 190 -12.42 -45.85 34.55
C GLU A 190 -13.87 -46.21 34.17
#